data_AF-A0A3A9BCQ0-F1
#
_entry.id   AF-A0A3A9BCQ0-F1
#
_cell.length_a   1.000
_cell.length_b   1.000
_cell.length_c   1.000
_cell.angle_alpha   90.00
_cell.angle_beta   90.00
_cell.angle_gamma   90.00
#
_symmetry.space_group_name_H-M   'P 1'
#
loop_
_entity.id
_entity.type
_entity.pdbx_description
1 polymer ?
#
loop_
_entity_poly.entity_id
_entity_poly.type
_entity_poly.pdbx_seq_one_letter_code
_entity_poly.pdbx_strand_id
1 'polypeptide(L)'
;MKDKIINPEKLSVGNALKDLALNFCIGFTIFMLISMVFGSIFADEQSKEGITICWIIAAIMLGAALLQMLFFTPIIIKQMGYMQRIIAFGAVLYFLLFICGFALHWFAADNLGAIITFTITYLVILGIMSIIFTAIYKKDVAALNKDLKNLQETLSEQK
;
A
#
# COMPACT_ATOMS: atom_id res chain seq x y z
N MET A 1 40.96 -13.78 -14.15
CA MET A 1 39.54 -13.68 -14.55
C MET A 1 38.80 -14.75 -13.77
N LYS A 2 38.27 -14.40 -12.58
CA LYS A 2 37.49 -15.34 -11.76
C LYS A 2 36.05 -15.18 -12.20
N ASP A 3 35.52 -16.22 -12.84
CA ASP A 3 34.10 -16.35 -13.16
C ASP A 3 33.28 -16.04 -11.91
N LYS A 4 32.56 -14.91 -11.98
CA LYS A 4 31.49 -14.59 -11.06
C LYS A 4 30.37 -15.57 -11.42
N ILE A 5 30.40 -16.75 -10.81
CA ILE A 5 29.31 -17.72 -10.91
C ILE A 5 28.10 -17.05 -10.26
N ILE A 6 27.31 -16.36 -11.08
CA ILE A 6 25.98 -15.89 -10.73
C ILE A 6 25.19 -17.16 -10.53
N ASN A 7 25.09 -17.64 -9.28
CA ASN A 7 24.25 -18.78 -8.91
C ASN A 7 22.79 -18.43 -9.23
N PRO A 8 22.19 -18.99 -10.30
CA PRO A 8 20.81 -18.70 -10.65
C PRO A 8 19.82 -19.37 -9.68
N GLU A 9 20.26 -20.38 -8.91
CA GLU A 9 19.42 -21.09 -7.92
C GLU A 9 19.24 -20.34 -6.59
N LYS A 10 19.98 -19.23 -6.39
CA LYS A 10 19.70 -18.26 -5.33
C LYS A 10 18.89 -17.06 -5.85
N LEU A 11 18.13 -17.23 -6.94
CA LEU A 11 16.90 -16.46 -7.11
C LEU A 11 15.99 -16.86 -5.95
N SER A 12 16.19 -16.19 -4.82
CA SER A 12 15.53 -16.40 -3.54
C SER A 12 14.09 -16.83 -3.78
N VAL A 13 13.68 -18.00 -3.29
CA VAL A 13 12.29 -18.48 -3.37
C VAL A 13 11.33 -17.37 -2.92
N GLY A 14 11.75 -16.52 -1.99
CA GLY A 14 11.01 -15.33 -1.58
C GLY A 14 10.83 -14.27 -2.67
N ASN A 15 11.80 -14.04 -3.56
CA ASN A 15 11.66 -13.12 -4.70
C ASN A 15 10.75 -13.71 -5.78
N ALA A 16 10.89 -15.00 -6.10
CA ALA A 16 9.99 -15.67 -7.05
C ALA A 16 8.53 -15.71 -6.54
N LEU A 17 8.32 -15.96 -5.24
CA LEU A 17 7.00 -15.89 -4.62
C LEU A 17 6.45 -14.47 -4.60
N LYS A 18 7.28 -13.45 -4.36
CA LYS A 18 6.86 -12.03 -4.45
C LYS A 18 6.42 -11.69 -5.87
N ASP A 19 7.18 -12.09 -6.89
CA ASP A 19 6.85 -11.81 -8.29
C ASP A 19 5.59 -12.56 -8.72
N LEU A 20 5.42 -13.82 -8.30
CA LEU A 20 4.20 -14.58 -8.54
C LEU A 20 2.99 -13.92 -7.87
N ALA A 21 3.11 -13.54 -6.60
CA ALA A 21 2.04 -12.89 -5.85
C ALA A 21 1.67 -11.52 -6.42
N LEU A 22 2.66 -10.73 -6.85
CA LEU A 22 2.44 -9.45 -7.52
C LEU A 22 1.74 -9.65 -8.86
N ASN A 23 2.22 -10.58 -9.71
CA ASN A 23 1.60 -10.86 -10.99
C ASN A 23 0.18 -11.40 -10.84
N PHE A 24 -0.07 -12.27 -9.86
CA PHE A 24 -1.41 -12.76 -9.54
C PHE A 24 -2.32 -11.63 -9.06
N CYS A 25 -1.84 -10.78 -8.15
CA CYS A 25 -2.59 -9.62 -7.65
C CYS A 25 -2.96 -8.67 -8.80
N ILE A 26 -2.01 -8.31 -9.65
CA ILE A 26 -2.22 -7.44 -10.81
C ILE A 26 -3.23 -8.08 -11.78
N GLY A 27 -3.04 -9.35 -12.13
CA GLY A 27 -3.95 -10.07 -13.02
C GLY A 27 -5.36 -10.16 -12.46
N PHE A 28 -5.49 -10.45 -11.16
CA PHE A 28 -6.76 -10.50 -10.45
C PHE A 28 -7.46 -9.13 -10.43
N THR A 29 -6.73 -8.04 -10.15
CA THR A 29 -7.29 -6.68 -10.18
C THR A 29 -7.79 -6.32 -11.57
N ILE A 30 -7.02 -6.60 -12.63
CA ILE A 30 -7.43 -6.32 -14.01
C ILE A 30 -8.68 -7.14 -14.36
N PHE A 31 -8.68 -8.43 -14.04
CA PHE A 31 -9.82 -9.30 -14.30
C PHE A 31 -11.10 -8.84 -13.57
N MET A 32 -10.97 -8.41 -12.31
CA MET A 32 -12.08 -7.88 -11.52
C MET A 32 -12.61 -6.58 -12.12
N LEU A 33 -11.75 -5.65 -12.55
CA LEU A 33 -12.17 -4.40 -13.19
C LEU A 33 -12.92 -4.66 -14.49
N ILE A 34 -12.41 -5.56 -15.32
CA ILE A 34 -13.08 -5.97 -16.57
C ILE A 34 -14.44 -6.59 -16.26
N SER A 35 -14.51 -7.52 -15.30
CA SER A 35 -15.76 -8.17 -14.89
C SER A 35 -16.78 -7.16 -14.35
N MET A 36 -16.35 -6.12 -13.64
CA MET A 36 -17.21 -5.03 -13.18
C MET A 36 -17.72 -4.13 -14.32
N VAL A 37 -16.92 -3.90 -15.36
CA VAL A 37 -17.35 -3.18 -16.57
C VAL A 37 -18.40 -3.99 -17.35
N PHE A 38 -18.18 -5.29 -17.53
CA PHE A 38 -19.17 -6.16 -18.15
C PHE A 38 -20.43 -6.28 -17.29
N GLY A 39 -20.27 -6.40 -15.97
CA GLY A 39 -21.37 -6.39 -15.03
C GLY A 39 -22.21 -5.11 -15.13
N SER A 40 -21.61 -3.93 -15.24
CA SER A 40 -22.38 -2.68 -15.30
C SER A 40 -23.18 -2.52 -16.60
N ILE A 41 -22.71 -3.11 -17.70
CA ILE A 41 -23.38 -3.06 -19.00
C ILE A 41 -24.50 -4.11 -19.11
N PHE A 42 -24.27 -5.33 -18.61
CA PHE A 42 -25.14 -6.49 -18.87
C PHE A 42 -25.98 -6.97 -17.69
N ALA A 43 -25.73 -6.50 -16.45
CA ALA A 43 -26.44 -7.01 -15.28
C ALA A 43 -27.84 -6.40 -15.11
N ASP A 44 -28.75 -7.19 -14.55
CA ASP A 44 -30.13 -6.78 -14.22
C ASP A 44 -30.16 -5.73 -13.08
N GLU A 45 -31.25 -4.98 -12.95
CA GLU A 45 -31.34 -3.81 -12.06
C GLU A 45 -30.98 -4.10 -10.58
N GLN A 46 -31.34 -5.29 -10.08
CA GLN A 46 -30.96 -5.75 -8.74
C GLN A 46 -29.47 -6.09 -8.59
N SER A 47 -28.81 -6.49 -9.67
CA SER A 47 -27.37 -6.82 -9.68
C SER A 47 -26.50 -5.58 -9.84
N LYS A 48 -27.05 -4.48 -10.39
CA LYS A 48 -26.35 -3.20 -10.57
C LYS A 48 -26.01 -2.52 -9.25
N GLU A 49 -26.80 -2.70 -8.19
CA GLU A 49 -26.49 -2.13 -6.86
C GLU A 49 -25.19 -2.73 -6.31
N GLY A 50 -25.03 -4.05 -6.35
CA GLY A 50 -23.81 -4.72 -5.90
C GLY A 50 -22.57 -4.29 -6.70
N ILE A 51 -22.71 -4.13 -8.01
CA ILE A 51 -21.63 -3.68 -8.89
C ILE A 51 -21.26 -2.22 -8.62
N THR A 52 -22.23 -1.37 -8.29
CA THR A 52 -22.01 0.03 -7.92
C THR A 52 -21.21 0.15 -6.62
N ILE A 53 -21.52 -0.69 -5.62
CA ILE A 53 -20.73 -0.77 -4.38
C ILE A 53 -19.29 -1.18 -4.69
N CYS A 54 -19.08 -2.17 -5.57
CA CYS A 54 -17.74 -2.55 -5.99
C CYS A 54 -16.99 -1.38 -6.66
N TRP A 55 -17.67 -0.57 -7.48
CA TRP A 55 -17.08 0.62 -8.11
C TRP A 55 -16.69 1.69 -7.09
N ILE A 56 -17.53 1.92 -6.07
CA ILE A 56 -17.23 2.83 -4.96
C ILE A 56 -15.98 2.35 -4.20
N ILE A 57 -15.93 1.06 -3.85
CA ILE A 57 -14.77 0.47 -3.17
C ILE A 57 -13.50 0.59 -4.05
N ALA A 58 -13.60 0.31 -5.35
CA ALA A 58 -12.47 0.45 -6.27
C ALA A 58 -11.97 1.89 -6.35
N ALA A 59 -12.87 2.87 -6.40
CA ALA A 59 -12.52 4.29 -6.39
C ALA A 59 -11.83 4.71 -5.07
N ILE A 60 -12.28 4.19 -3.93
CA ILE A 60 -11.65 4.43 -2.62
C ILE A 60 -10.25 3.82 -2.57
N MET A 61 -10.08 2.59 -3.04
CA MET A 61 -8.78 1.92 -3.08
C MET A 61 -7.81 2.66 -4.01
N LEU A 62 -8.28 3.13 -5.16
CA LEU A 62 -7.49 3.98 -6.07
C LEU A 62 -7.11 5.29 -5.38
N GLY A 63 -8.06 5.95 -4.72
CA GLY A 63 -7.82 7.17 -3.95
C GLY A 63 -6.76 6.96 -2.86
N ALA A 64 -6.87 5.88 -2.09
CA ALA A 64 -5.89 5.51 -1.07
C ALA A 64 -4.50 5.21 -1.67
N ALA A 65 -4.45 4.52 -2.82
CA ALA A 65 -3.19 4.24 -3.52
C ALA A 65 -2.51 5.50 -4.05
N LEU A 66 -3.29 6.42 -4.64
CA LEU A 66 -2.79 7.73 -5.08
C LEU A 66 -2.33 8.57 -3.89
N LEU A 67 -3.06 8.52 -2.78
CA LEU A 67 -2.70 9.21 -1.54
C LEU A 67 -1.40 8.65 -0.96
N GLN A 68 -1.24 7.33 -0.93
CA GLN A 68 -0.01 6.66 -0.56
C GLN A 68 1.13 7.09 -1.50
N MET A 69 0.89 7.14 -2.81
CA MET A 69 1.86 7.64 -3.77
C MET A 69 2.24 9.10 -3.47
N LEU A 70 1.28 10.01 -3.26
CA LEU A 70 1.55 11.43 -3.01
C LEU A 70 2.31 11.68 -1.69
N PHE A 71 1.95 10.99 -0.61
CA PHE A 71 2.59 11.17 0.71
C PHE A 71 3.94 10.47 0.83
N PHE A 72 4.13 9.32 0.16
CA PHE A 72 5.39 8.57 0.21
C PHE A 72 6.35 8.90 -0.94
N THR A 73 5.87 9.51 -2.04
CA THR A 73 6.75 9.99 -3.11
C THR A 73 7.44 11.28 -2.69
N PRO A 74 8.78 11.40 -2.84
CA PRO A 74 9.54 12.58 -2.41
C PRO A 74 9.30 13.85 -3.25
N ILE A 75 8.33 13.84 -4.18
CA ILE A 75 8.11 14.93 -5.15
C ILE A 75 7.53 16.19 -4.51
N ILE A 76 6.72 16.08 -3.45
CA ILE A 76 5.98 17.25 -2.90
C ILE A 76 6.55 17.77 -1.57
N ILE A 77 7.16 16.92 -0.73
CA ILE A 77 7.52 17.32 0.64
C ILE A 77 8.98 16.99 0.96
N LYS A 78 9.88 17.82 0.45
CA LYS A 78 11.35 17.68 0.57
C LYS A 78 11.89 17.73 2.02
N GLN A 79 11.06 18.05 3.03
CA GLN A 79 11.50 18.35 4.41
C GLN A 79 10.59 17.88 5.58
N MET A 80 9.51 17.11 5.37
CA MET A 80 8.75 16.56 6.51
C MET A 80 9.34 15.23 6.98
N GLY A 81 9.56 15.13 8.29
CA GLY A 81 9.99 13.89 8.94
C GLY A 81 8.98 12.76 8.69
N TYR A 82 9.49 11.53 8.60
CA TYR A 82 8.71 10.31 8.29
C TYR A 82 7.43 10.17 9.14
N MET A 83 7.48 10.58 10.41
CA MET A 83 6.35 10.55 11.35
C MET A 83 5.22 11.52 10.97
N GLN A 84 5.54 12.71 10.46
CA GLN A 84 4.55 13.70 10.03
C GLN A 84 3.80 13.24 8.77
N ARG A 85 4.51 12.57 7.84
CA ARG A 85 3.89 11.98 6.64
C ARG A 85 2.88 10.90 7.00
N ILE A 86 3.20 10.06 7.98
CA ILE A 86 2.30 9.02 8.49
C ILE A 86 1.05 9.64 9.14
N ILE A 87 1.22 10.69 9.96
CA ILE A 87 0.08 11.36 10.59
C ILE A 87 -0.83 12.01 9.56
N ALA A 88 -0.26 12.71 8.57
CA ALA A 88 -1.04 13.38 7.53
C ALA A 88 -1.74 12.38 6.59
N PHE A 89 -1.06 11.31 6.19
CA PHE A 89 -1.67 10.18 5.46
C PHE A 89 -2.80 9.55 6.29
N GLY A 90 -2.54 9.28 7.57
CA GLY A 90 -3.52 8.72 8.49
C GLY A 90 -4.75 9.61 8.67
N ALA A 91 -4.59 10.93 8.73
CA ALA A 91 -5.70 11.86 8.85
C ALA A 91 -6.56 11.90 7.57
N VAL A 92 -5.93 11.95 6.39
CA VAL A 92 -6.66 12.02 5.12
C VAL A 92 -7.31 10.68 4.78
N LEU A 93 -6.63 9.56 5.03
CA LEU A 93 -7.21 8.23 4.86
C LEU A 93 -8.37 7.99 5.82
N TYR A 94 -8.27 8.44 7.08
CA TYR A 94 -9.38 8.38 8.04
C TYR A 94 -10.59 9.13 7.52
N PHE A 95 -10.40 10.36 7.01
CA PHE A 95 -11.47 11.17 6.47
C PHE A 95 -12.16 10.50 5.27
N LEU A 96 -11.36 9.93 4.35
CA LEU A 96 -11.88 9.19 3.19
C LEU A 96 -12.68 7.95 3.62
N LEU A 97 -12.17 7.18 4.59
CA LEU A 97 -12.84 6.00 5.12
C LEU A 97 -14.08 6.34 5.94
N PHE A 98 -14.08 7.46 6.66
CA PHE A 98 -15.23 7.94 7.42
C PHE A 98 -16.38 8.33 6.48
N ILE A 99 -16.09 9.07 5.41
CA ILE A 99 -17.08 9.40 4.36
C ILE A 99 -17.62 8.12 3.71
N CYS A 100 -16.75 7.17 3.40
CA CYS A 100 -17.16 5.89 2.84
C CYS A 100 -18.05 5.09 3.80
N GLY A 101 -17.66 4.99 5.08
CA GLY A 101 -18.44 4.30 6.09
C GLY A 101 -19.82 4.92 6.28
N PHE A 102 -19.93 6.24 6.14
CA PHE A 102 -21.21 6.94 6.12
C PHE A 102 -22.03 6.62 4.85
N ALA A 103 -21.43 6.75 3.67
CA ALA A 103 -22.11 6.53 2.39
C ALA A 103 -22.58 5.08 2.19
N LEU A 104 -21.83 4.11 2.72
CA LEU A 104 -22.16 2.68 2.66
C LEU A 104 -22.96 2.19 3.87
N HIS A 105 -23.33 3.08 4.81
CA HIS A 105 -23.97 2.71 6.08
C HIS A 105 -23.23 1.58 6.85
N TRP A 106 -21.89 1.56 6.78
CA TRP A 106 -21.08 0.53 7.44
C TRP A 106 -21.23 0.59 8.97
N PHE A 107 -21.43 1.78 9.52
CA PHE A 107 -21.73 1.96 10.93
C PHE A 107 -22.95 2.88 11.09
N ALA A 108 -23.78 2.62 12.10
CA ALA A 108 -24.86 3.53 12.48
C ALA A 108 -24.24 4.84 12.98
N ALA A 109 -24.20 5.86 12.13
CA ALA A 109 -23.63 7.17 12.47
C ALA A 109 -24.38 7.85 13.63
N ASP A 110 -25.62 7.43 13.90
CA ASP A 110 -26.41 7.87 15.05
C ASP A 110 -25.92 7.29 16.39
N ASN A 111 -25.12 6.20 16.35
CA ASN A 111 -24.56 5.60 17.55
C ASN A 111 -23.10 6.04 17.75
N LEU A 112 -22.90 6.94 18.71
CA LEU A 112 -21.58 7.41 19.14
C LEU A 112 -20.59 6.26 19.44
N GLY A 113 -21.08 5.14 19.98
CA GLY A 113 -20.24 3.97 20.25
C GLY A 113 -19.62 3.35 19.00
N ALA A 114 -20.35 3.34 17.88
CA ALA A 114 -19.87 2.77 16.62
C ALA A 114 -18.79 3.64 15.96
N ILE A 115 -18.90 4.97 16.08
CA ILE A 115 -17.87 5.91 15.60
C ILE A 115 -16.58 5.76 16.43
N ILE A 116 -16.71 5.61 17.74
CA ILE A 116 -15.56 5.45 18.65
C ILE A 116 -14.84 4.14 18.36
N THR A 117 -15.56 3.02 18.27
CA THR A 117 -14.93 1.71 17.98
C THR A 117 -14.26 1.71 16.61
N PHE A 118 -14.91 2.28 15.58
CA PHE A 118 -14.31 2.42 14.25
C PHE A 118 -13.00 3.21 14.28
N THR A 119 -13.00 4.34 15.00
CA THR A 119 -11.81 5.20 15.12
C THR A 119 -10.68 4.52 15.88
N ILE A 120 -10.99 3.81 16.97
CA ILE A 120 -9.99 3.04 17.73
C ILE A 120 -9.41 1.93 16.86
N THR A 121 -10.25 1.14 16.19
CA THR A 121 -9.79 0.07 15.29
C THR A 121 -8.90 0.62 14.19
N TYR A 122 -9.29 1.75 13.58
CA TYR A 122 -8.48 2.44 12.59
C TYR A 122 -7.11 2.86 13.12
N LEU A 123 -7.05 3.50 14.29
CA LEU A 123 -5.79 3.94 14.90
C LEU A 123 -4.88 2.78 15.27
N VAL A 124 -5.44 1.66 15.74
CA VAL A 124 -4.69 0.43 16.03
C VAL A 124 -4.04 -0.11 14.76
N ILE A 125 -4.80 -0.23 13.66
CA ILE A 125 -4.28 -0.71 12.38
C ILE A 125 -3.20 0.25 11.85
N LEU A 126 -3.48 1.56 11.87
CA LEU A 126 -2.53 2.59 11.43
C LEU A 126 -1.23 2.51 12.23
N GLY A 127 -1.31 2.34 13.55
CA GLY A 127 -0.16 2.21 14.43
C GLY A 127 0.68 0.96 14.11
N ILE A 128 0.04 -0.20 13.97
CA ILE A 128 0.72 -1.46 13.61
C ILE A 128 1.42 -1.33 12.26
N MET A 129 0.72 -0.86 11.23
CA MET A 129 1.30 -0.68 9.90
C MET A 129 2.48 0.31 9.92
N SER A 130 2.35 1.40 10.66
CA SER A 130 3.42 2.39 10.82
C SER A 130 4.68 1.80 11.44
N ILE A 131 4.54 0.94 12.46
CA ILE A 131 5.66 0.24 13.08
C ILE A 131 6.33 -0.70 12.09
N ILE A 132 5.54 -1.50 11.35
CA ILE A 132 6.04 -2.44 10.34
C ILE A 132 6.82 -1.70 9.24
N PHE A 133 6.23 -0.65 8.67
CA PHE A 133 6.89 0.13 7.62
C PHE A 133 8.17 0.82 8.14
N THR A 134 8.15 1.36 9.37
CA THR A 134 9.35 1.93 9.99
C THR A 134 10.45 0.87 10.12
N ALA A 135 10.09 -0.35 10.54
CA ALA A 135 11.05 -1.45 10.69
C ALA A 135 11.64 -1.88 9.35
N ILE A 136 10.82 -2.01 8.30
CA ILE A 136 11.28 -2.34 6.94
C ILE A 136 12.20 -1.24 6.41
N TYR A 137 11.79 0.03 6.51
CA TYR A 137 12.59 1.16 6.04
C TYR A 137 13.96 1.23 6.73
N LYS A 138 14.03 1.00 8.05
CA LYS A 138 15.30 0.95 8.77
C LYS A 138 16.21 -0.17 8.25
N LYS A 139 15.66 -1.32 7.88
CA LYS A 139 16.42 -2.43 7.30
C LYS A 139 16.97 -2.07 5.93
N ASP A 140 16.18 -1.45 5.08
CA ASP A 140 16.60 -1.04 3.73
C ASP A 140 17.69 0.03 3.79
N VAL A 141 17.57 1.03 4.67
CA VAL A 141 18.61 2.04 4.89
C VAL A 141 19.90 1.41 5.44
N ALA A 142 19.81 0.46 6.35
CA ALA A 142 20.99 -0.24 6.88
C ALA A 142 21.70 -1.07 5.81
N ALA A 143 20.94 -1.72 4.91
CA ALA A 143 21.50 -2.45 3.78
C ALA A 143 22.22 -1.50 2.80
N LEU A 144 21.57 -0.38 2.43
CA LEU A 144 22.16 0.64 1.54
C LEU A 144 23.44 1.24 2.13
N ASN A 145 23.47 1.56 3.42
CA ASN A 145 24.67 2.08 4.08
C ASN A 145 25.81 1.06 4.09
N LYS A 146 25.50 -0.23 4.25
CA LYS A 146 26.51 -1.30 4.19
C LYS A 146 27.11 -1.41 2.78
N ASP A 147 26.28 -1.37 1.76
CA ASP A 147 26.73 -1.44 0.36
C ASP A 147 27.58 -0.21 -0.02
N LEU A 148 27.18 0.99 0.41
CA LEU A 148 27.98 2.21 0.22
C LEU A 148 29.37 2.10 0.86
N LYS A 149 29.45 1.56 2.08
CA LYS A 149 30.73 1.39 2.78
C LYS A 149 31.65 0.40 2.05
N ASN A 150 31.12 -0.73 1.61
CA ASN A 150 31.89 -1.73 0.86
C ASN A 150 32.46 -1.15 -0.45
N LEU A 151 31.67 -0.32 -1.15
CA LEU A 151 32.11 0.36 -2.37
C LEU A 151 33.23 1.38 -2.08
N GLN A 152 33.15 2.12 -0.97
CA GLN A 152 34.21 3.04 -0.55
C GLN A 152 35.51 2.32 -0.20
N GLU A 153 35.43 1.21 0.54
CA GLU A 153 36.60 0.38 0.89
C GLU A 153 37.28 -0.18 -0.38
N THR A 154 36.50 -0.71 -1.32
CA THR A 154 37.00 -1.23 -2.61
C THR A 154 37.72 -0.13 -3.42
N LEU A 155 37.18 1.09 -3.44
CA LEU A 155 37.81 2.22 -4.14
C LEU A 155 39.09 2.70 -3.47
N SER A 156 39.20 2.56 -2.14
CA SER A 156 40.41 2.94 -1.40
C SER A 156 41.56 1.94 -1.55
N GLU A 157 41.27 0.65 -1.75
CA GLU A 157 42.28 -0.38 -2.05
C GLU A 157 42.82 -0.30 -3.49
N GLN A 158 42.07 0.34 -4.39
CA GLN A 158 42.44 0.51 -5.79
C GLN A 158 43.33 1.74 -6.05
N LYS A 159 43.61 2.56 -5.03
CA LYS A 159 44.36 3.82 -5.12
C LYS A 159 45.71 3.70 -4.43
#